data_AF-A0A2G6ESN5-F1
#
_entry.id   AF-A0A2G6ESN5-F1
#
_cell.length_a   1.000
_cell.length_b   1.000
_cell.length_c   1.000
_cell.angle_alpha   90.00
_cell.angle_beta   90.00
_cell.angle_gamma   90.00
#
_symmetry.space_group_name_H-M   'P 1'
#
loop_
_entity.id
_entity.type
_entity.pdbx_description
1 polymer ?
#
loop_
_entity_poly.entity_id
_entity_poly.type
_entity_poly.pdbx_seq_one_letter_code
_entity_poly.pdbx_strand_id
1 'polypeptide(L)'
;MWLVWRLHSNSNPLGIKIGSNTMFAQKLNICWALNHDRLADNIWCGLKELNSIRNTMAHKIEPEVINEKIKSFVQKILLSPEFPLDILKGKELECCVGWLHIQVVNCLDAIKNS
;
A
#
# COMPACT_ATOMS: atom_id res chain seq x y z
N MET A 1 19.74 19.06 -26.18
CA MET A 1 21.07 19.25 -25.56
C MET A 1 21.27 20.76 -25.46
N TRP A 2 21.36 21.43 -24.32
CA TRP A 2 21.70 21.09 -22.94
C TRP A 2 20.93 22.00 -21.96
N LEU A 3 20.57 21.41 -20.82
CA LEU A 3 20.45 21.94 -19.45
C LEU A 3 19.96 23.36 -19.11
N VAL A 4 19.38 23.39 -17.91
CA VAL A 4 19.15 24.52 -16.99
C VAL A 4 17.74 25.13 -17.04
N TRP A 5 16.77 24.37 -16.53
CA TRP A 5 15.71 24.98 -15.72
C TRP A 5 16.05 24.78 -14.26
N ARG A 6 16.62 25.84 -13.66
CA ARG A 6 16.71 26.00 -12.21
C ARG A 6 15.31 25.93 -11.62
N LEU A 7 14.97 24.82 -11.00
CA LEU A 7 13.90 24.74 -10.02
C LEU A 7 14.44 25.30 -8.70
N HIS A 8 14.33 26.62 -8.54
CA HIS A 8 14.26 27.26 -7.23
C HIS A 8 12.93 28.00 -7.16
N SER A 9 11.88 27.25 -6.86
CA SER A 9 10.82 27.74 -5.98
C SER A 9 10.74 26.73 -4.85
N ASN A 10 10.56 27.19 -3.62
CA ASN A 10 10.43 26.41 -2.39
C ASN A 10 9.20 25.47 -2.43
N SER A 11 9.21 24.47 -3.31
CA SER A 11 8.03 23.77 -3.79
C SER A 11 8.10 22.27 -3.46
N ASN A 12 7.50 21.93 -2.32
CA ASN A 12 7.29 20.57 -1.79
C ASN A 12 8.57 19.71 -1.60
N PRO A 13 8.95 19.33 -0.37
CA PRO A 13 10.10 18.44 -0.14
C PRO A 13 9.90 17.00 -0.68
N LEU A 14 8.70 16.67 -1.20
CA LEU A 14 8.43 15.45 -1.96
C LEU A 14 8.27 15.69 -3.48
N GLY A 15 8.32 16.95 -3.94
CA GLY A 15 8.37 17.32 -5.37
C GLY A 15 7.23 16.81 -6.25
N ILE A 16 6.16 16.26 -5.69
CA ILE A 16 5.14 15.60 -6.50
C ILE A 16 4.15 16.63 -7.04
N LYS A 17 4.26 16.97 -8.33
CA LYS A 17 3.11 17.46 -9.09
C LYS A 17 2.31 16.25 -9.55
N ILE A 18 1.50 15.72 -8.63
CA ILE A 18 0.46 14.73 -8.93
C ILE A 18 -0.60 15.49 -9.73
N GLY A 19 -0.50 15.44 -11.07
CA GLY A 19 -1.63 15.78 -11.93
C GLY A 19 -2.87 15.04 -11.43
N SER A 20 -3.99 15.73 -11.36
CA SER A 20 -5.30 15.26 -10.89
C SER A 20 -5.48 13.74 -10.96
N ASN A 21 -5.62 13.09 -9.80
CA ASN A 21 -6.03 11.69 -9.63
C ASN A 21 -5.12 10.61 -10.25
N THR A 22 -3.87 10.51 -9.79
CA THR A 22 -3.15 9.22 -9.91
C THR A 22 -3.86 8.19 -9.02
N MET A 23 -4.49 7.18 -9.64
CA MET A 23 -5.20 6.12 -8.92
C MET A 23 -4.24 5.42 -7.95
N PHE A 24 -4.71 5.01 -6.77
CA PHE A 24 -3.89 4.34 -5.77
C PHE A 24 -3.11 3.13 -6.34
N ALA A 25 -3.66 2.41 -7.33
CA ALA A 25 -2.98 1.33 -8.01
C ALA A 25 -1.67 1.79 -8.71
N GLN A 26 -1.68 2.97 -9.35
CA GLN A 26 -0.50 3.55 -9.98
C GLN A 26 0.52 3.98 -8.91
N LYS A 27 0.07 4.54 -7.79
CA LYS A 27 0.95 4.86 -6.64
C LYS A 27 1.60 3.59 -6.08
N LEU A 28 0.83 2.50 -5.96
CA LEU A 28 1.33 1.21 -5.50
C LEU A 28 2.37 0.63 -6.47
N ASN A 29 2.12 0.71 -7.77
CA ASN A 29 3.05 0.24 -8.80
C ASN A 29 4.36 1.05 -8.81
N ILE A 30 4.28 2.37 -8.66
CA ILE A 30 5.46 3.23 -8.53
C ILE A 30 6.24 2.87 -7.25
N CYS A 31 5.55 2.68 -6.14
CA CYS A 31 6.17 2.29 -4.88
C CYS A 31 6.90 0.94 -5.02
N TRP A 32 6.27 -0.04 -5.68
CA TRP A 32 6.89 -1.33 -5.99
C TRP A 32 8.13 -1.16 -6.87
N ALA A 33 8.02 -0.45 -8.01
CA ALA A 33 9.14 -0.26 -8.92
C ALA A 33 10.36 0.40 -8.24
N LEU A 34 10.13 1.27 -7.26
CA LEU A 34 11.19 2.00 -6.57
C LEU A 34 11.78 1.25 -5.36
N ASN A 35 10.99 0.40 -4.69
CA ASN A 35 11.35 -0.16 -3.38
C ASN A 35 10.97 -1.64 -3.21
N HIS A 36 10.85 -2.40 -4.31
CA HIS A 36 10.42 -3.80 -4.25
C HIS A 36 11.33 -4.68 -3.37
N ASP A 37 12.62 -4.35 -3.30
CA ASP A 37 13.64 -5.03 -2.52
C ASP A 37 13.57 -4.77 -1.01
N ARG A 38 12.88 -3.70 -0.60
CA ARG A 38 12.78 -3.28 0.81
C ARG A 38 11.54 -3.81 1.55
N LEU A 39 10.59 -4.38 0.83
CA LEU A 39 9.38 -5.00 1.41
C LEU A 39 9.30 -6.45 0.99
N ALA A 40 8.96 -7.33 1.94
CA ALA A 40 8.78 -8.74 1.65
C ALA A 40 7.60 -8.97 0.67
N ASP A 41 7.71 -10.02 -0.16
CA ASP A 41 6.75 -10.31 -1.23
C ASP A 41 5.31 -10.51 -0.71
N ASN A 42 5.16 -11.09 0.49
CA ASN A 42 3.87 -11.28 1.14
C ASN A 42 3.18 -9.93 1.46
N ILE A 43 3.94 -8.89 1.82
CA ILE A 43 3.42 -7.54 2.06
C ILE A 43 2.93 -6.95 0.74
N TRP A 44 3.67 -7.12 -0.36
CA TRP A 44 3.24 -6.68 -1.69
C TRP A 44 1.97 -7.38 -2.18
N CYS A 45 1.88 -8.70 -1.97
CA CYS A 45 0.67 -9.46 -2.25
C CYS A 45 -0.52 -8.91 -1.44
N GLY A 46 -0.33 -8.64 -0.15
CA GLY A 46 -1.33 -8.02 0.72
C GLY A 46 -1.83 -6.67 0.21
N LEU A 47 -0.91 -5.78 -0.16
CA LEU A 47 -1.24 -4.45 -0.67
C LEU A 47 -2.01 -4.50 -2.00
N LYS A 48 -1.67 -5.43 -2.90
CA LYS A 48 -2.38 -5.65 -4.16
C LYS A 48 -3.81 -6.16 -3.91
N GLU A 49 -3.98 -7.11 -3.00
CA GLU A 49 -5.28 -7.68 -2.66
C GLU A 49 -6.18 -6.64 -1.97
N LEU A 50 -5.63 -5.85 -1.05
CA LEU A 50 -6.33 -4.72 -0.42
C LEU A 50 -6.77 -3.66 -1.43
N ASN A 51 -5.92 -3.33 -2.41
CA ASN A 51 -6.27 -2.43 -3.51
C ASN A 51 -7.42 -2.98 -4.37
N SER A 52 -7.42 -4.29 -4.64
CA SER A 52 -8.49 -4.98 -5.37
C SER A 52 -9.83 -4.94 -4.61
N ILE A 53 -9.79 -5.18 -3.30
CA ILE A 53 -10.95 -5.09 -2.40
C ILE A 53 -11.52 -3.66 -2.42
N ARG A 54 -10.67 -2.64 -2.21
CA ARG A 54 -11.10 -1.23 -2.27
C ARG A 54 -11.73 -0.88 -3.61
N ASN A 55 -11.10 -1.25 -4.72
CA ASN A 55 -11.65 -0.99 -6.06
C ASN A 55 -12.99 -1.68 -6.28
N THR A 56 -13.14 -2.92 -5.81
CA THR A 56 -14.40 -3.66 -5.91
C THR A 56 -15.52 -2.93 -5.15
N MET A 57 -15.24 -2.43 -3.95
CA MET A 57 -16.20 -1.66 -3.14
C MET A 57 -16.50 -0.27 -3.72
N ALA A 58 -15.51 0.40 -4.32
CA ALA A 58 -15.66 1.76 -4.84
C ALA A 58 -16.46 1.84 -6.15
N HIS A 59 -16.49 0.76 -6.93
CA HIS A 59 -17.05 0.76 -8.29
C HIS A 59 -18.29 -0.13 -8.46
N LYS A 60 -18.71 -0.87 -7.43
CA LYS A 60 -19.90 -1.71 -7.49
C LYS A 60 -20.89 -1.29 -6.39
N ILE A 61 -22.15 -1.11 -6.78
CA ILE A 61 -23.25 -0.78 -5.86
C ILE A 61 -23.50 -1.96 -4.91
N GLU A 62 -23.43 -3.20 -5.42
CA GLU A 62 -23.45 -4.43 -4.63
C GLU A 62 -22.30 -5.35 -5.06
N PRO A 63 -21.14 -5.29 -4.38
CA PRO A 63 -20.01 -6.11 -4.72
C PRO A 63 -20.23 -7.56 -4.25
N GLU A 64 -20.67 -8.41 -5.17
CA GLU A 64 -20.68 -9.86 -4.97
C GLU A 64 -19.29 -10.37 -4.56
N VAL A 65 -19.25 -11.40 -3.71
CA VAL A 65 -18.01 -12.10 -3.31
C VAL A 65 -17.04 -11.25 -2.45
N ILE A 66 -17.41 -10.02 -2.05
CA ILE A 66 -16.51 -9.15 -1.28
C ILE A 66 -16.12 -9.74 0.07
N ASN A 67 -17.05 -10.40 0.76
CA ASN A 67 -16.81 -11.04 2.06
C ASN A 67 -15.82 -12.19 1.93
N GLU A 68 -15.89 -12.96 0.85
CA GLU A 68 -14.94 -14.04 0.56
C GLU A 68 -13.55 -13.49 0.25
N LYS A 69 -13.47 -12.39 -0.52
CA LYS A 69 -12.21 -11.69 -0.77
C LYS A 69 -11.58 -11.15 0.51
N ILE A 70 -12.37 -10.53 1.39
CA ILE A 70 -11.92 -10.03 2.68
C ILE A 70 -11.42 -11.19 3.55
N LYS A 71 -12.17 -12.29 3.62
CA LYS A 71 -11.78 -13.48 4.39
C LYS A 71 -10.48 -14.10 3.86
N SER A 72 -10.34 -14.25 2.55
CA SER A 72 -9.11 -14.71 1.88
C SER A 72 -7.94 -13.79 2.21
N PHE A 73 -8.13 -12.48 2.08
CA PHE A 73 -7.13 -11.47 2.41
C PHE A 73 -6.65 -11.61 3.85
N VAL A 74 -7.58 -11.64 4.82
CA VAL A 74 -7.25 -11.80 6.23
C VAL A 74 -6.47 -13.09 6.45
N GLN A 75 -6.95 -14.24 5.96
CA GLN A 75 -6.26 -15.52 6.14
C GLN A 75 -4.82 -15.50 5.62
N LYS A 76 -4.57 -14.91 4.45
CA LYS A 76 -3.22 -14.81 3.87
C LYS A 76 -2.29 -13.94 4.70
N ILE A 77 -2.78 -12.81 5.24
CA ILE A 77 -1.98 -11.93 6.09
C ILE A 77 -1.68 -12.60 7.44
N LEU A 78 -2.66 -13.28 8.04
CA LEU A 78 -2.47 -14.01 9.29
C LEU A 78 -1.44 -15.14 9.20
N LEU A 79 -1.23 -15.71 8.01
CA LEU A 79 -0.21 -16.73 7.75
C LEU A 79 1.20 -16.12 7.55
N SER A 80 1.33 -14.80 7.51
CA SER A 80 2.65 -14.16 7.39
C SER A 80 3.45 -14.32 8.68
N PRO A 81 4.72 -14.77 8.63
CA PRO A 81 5.53 -15.03 9.82
C PRO A 81 5.72 -13.79 10.72
N GLU A 82 5.70 -12.60 10.12
CA GLU A 82 5.93 -11.32 10.77
C GLU A 82 4.64 -10.68 11.32
N PHE A 83 3.50 -11.34 11.16
CA PHE A 83 2.22 -10.83 11.63
C PHE A 83 2.01 -11.14 13.12
N PRO A 84 1.75 -10.14 13.98
CA PRO A 84 1.51 -10.36 15.40
C PRO A 84 0.12 -10.95 15.65
N LEU A 85 0.05 -12.26 15.97
CA LEU A 85 -1.19 -13.02 16.14
C LEU A 85 -1.97 -12.68 17.43
N ASP A 86 -1.35 -11.96 18.37
CA ASP A 86 -1.86 -11.81 19.74
C ASP A 86 -3.07 -10.86 19.86
N ILE A 87 -3.46 -10.18 18.78
CA ILE A 87 -4.47 -9.10 18.77
C ILE A 87 -5.54 -9.35 17.71
N LEU A 88 -6.30 -10.45 17.82
CA LEU A 88 -7.16 -10.86 16.69
C LEU A 88 -8.66 -10.90 16.93
N LYS A 89 -9.16 -11.17 18.14
CA LYS A 89 -10.58 -11.53 18.30
C LYS A 89 -11.54 -10.44 17.81
N GLY A 90 -12.16 -10.69 16.65
CA GLY A 90 -13.22 -9.87 16.05
C GLY A 90 -12.74 -8.57 15.41
N LYS A 91 -11.43 -8.38 15.23
CA LYS A 91 -10.82 -7.20 14.58
C LYS A 91 -9.74 -7.58 13.56
N GLU A 92 -9.86 -8.78 13.01
CA GLU A 92 -8.81 -9.39 12.19
C GLU A 92 -8.51 -8.54 10.95
N LEU A 93 -9.54 -7.97 10.32
CA LEU A 93 -9.40 -7.12 9.15
C LEU A 93 -8.66 -5.81 9.48
N GLU A 94 -9.08 -5.12 10.53
CA GLU A 94 -8.47 -3.86 10.98
C GLU A 94 -7.01 -4.07 11.35
N CYS A 95 -6.69 -5.17 12.03
CA CYS A 95 -5.33 -5.52 12.36
C CYS A 95 -4.49 -5.85 11.12
N CYS A 96 -5.03 -6.57 10.13
CA CYS A 96 -4.35 -6.83 8.86
C CYS A 96 -4.05 -5.53 8.09
N VAL A 97 -5.02 -4.63 8.01
CA VAL A 97 -4.86 -3.33 7.33
C VAL A 97 -3.84 -2.45 8.07
N GLY A 98 -3.95 -2.39 9.41
CA GLY A 98 -3.03 -1.61 10.25
C GLY A 98 -1.59 -2.13 10.17
N TRP A 99 -1.40 -3.45 10.19
CA TRP A 99 -0.08 -4.05 10.04
C TRP A 99 0.54 -3.73 8.68
N LEU A 100 -0.20 -3.89 7.57
CA LEU A 100 0.28 -3.51 6.24
C LEU A 100 0.66 -2.03 6.15
N HIS A 101 -0.12 -1.16 6.81
CA HIS A 101 0.19 0.27 6.87
C HIS A 101 1.52 0.52 7.58
N ILE A 102 1.75 -0.09 8.73
CA ILE A 102 3.00 0.02 9.50
C ILE A 102 4.19 -0.43 8.66
N GLN A 103 4.08 -1.57 7.96
CA GLN A 103 5.15 -2.07 7.11
C GLN A 103 5.54 -1.07 6.01
N VAL A 104 4.53 -0.50 5.34
CA VAL A 104 4.77 0.52 4.31
C VAL A 104 5.41 1.78 4.89
N VAL A 105 4.95 2.25 6.05
CA VAL A 105 5.52 3.44 6.73
C VAL A 105 6.97 3.19 7.11
N ASN A 106 7.28 2.04 7.73
CA ASN A 106 8.63 1.67 8.11
C ASN A 106 9.58 1.63 6.89
N CYS A 107 9.12 1.07 5.77
CA CYS A 107 9.88 1.07 4.52
C CYS A 107 10.15 2.50 4.02
N LEU A 108 9.15 3.39 4.06
CA LEU A 108 9.29 4.78 3.60
C LEU A 108 10.22 5.59 4.51
N ASP A 109 10.14 5.39 5.83
CA ASP A 109 11.04 6.04 6.78
C ASP A 109 12.49 5.53 6.63
N ALA A 110 12.67 4.25 6.36
CA ALA A 110 13.99 3.69 6.06
C ALA A 110 14.62 4.27 4.79
N ILE A 111 13.81 4.71 3.80
CA ILE A 111 14.30 5.40 2.59
C ILE A 111 14.67 6.84 2.92
N LYS A 112 13.89 7.52 3.75
CA LYS A 112 14.14 8.92 4.12
C LYS A 112 15.42 9.09 4.95
N ASN A 113 15.74 8.08 5.77
CA ASN A 113 16.88 8.11 6.69
C ASN A 113 18.14 7.41 6.15
N SER A 114 18.12 6.91 4.90
CA SER A 114 19.26 6.32 4.20
C SER A 114 19.84 7.30 3.19
#